data_AF-A0A285NYD3-F1
#
_entry.id   AF-A0A285NYD3-F1
#
_cell.length_a   1.000
_cell.length_b   1.000
_cell.length_c   1.000
_cell.angle_alpha   90.00
_cell.angle_beta   90.00
_cell.angle_gamma   90.00
#
_symmetry.space_group_name_H-M   'P 1'
#
loop_
_entity.id
_entity.type
_entity.pdbx_description
1 polymer ?
#
loop_
_entity_poly.entity_id
_entity_poly.type
_entity_poly.pdbx_seq_one_letter_code
_entity_poly.pdbx_strand_id
1 'polypeptide(L)'
;MAQIKFFDTTLRDGEQTPGVNLNKLEKLEIARQLERLGMDVMEAGFPASSEGDFLAVQEIARSVKTTAVTALARAKKSDIDTAWEALKDAEQPRVHVFLATSPIHMEYKLKKKPEEVLRTAVEMVSYAKERFPIVQFSAEDASRSELSFLAQVVEAVIDAGATVVNLPDTVGYATPAEYGKMFAYMKEHVPNIEKADLSAHCHDDLGMAVANSIAAIENGATQIEGTVNGIGERAGNAALEEVAVALHIRKDAYEHTSRLVLHEIKRTSSLISKLTGMTVPGNKAIVGDHAFAHESGIHQDGMLKHAETYEIITPALVGMNATNLVLGKHSGRHAFNTRISELGFALSDAQLQEAFDRFKRLTDKKKEVTDDDLFTIALDVQTKHDPVRTYEVKALQVTMGPQNLPTATIALQTPDDGIKETARTGHGTVEAIYNTLEALIAERVTLTDYRIHSVGKGEDALAEVHVQLQVDGEPFTGRGTANDVLKASSHAYVNGVNRALRAATLKKTQPIT
;
A
#
# COMPACT_ATOMS: atom_id res chain seq x y z
N MET A 1 8.82 -25.73 -15.38
CA MET A 1 7.69 -24.84 -15.03
C MET A 1 8.12 -23.42 -15.31
N ALA A 2 7.34 -22.66 -16.07
CA ALA A 2 7.63 -21.24 -16.29
C ALA A 2 7.36 -20.45 -15.00
N GLN A 3 8.19 -19.46 -14.71
CA GLN A 3 7.99 -18.58 -13.56
C GLN A 3 7.07 -17.41 -13.95
N ILE A 4 6.05 -17.14 -13.15
CA ILE A 4 5.23 -15.93 -13.26
C ILE A 4 5.86 -14.84 -12.41
N LYS A 5 6.11 -13.68 -13.03
CA LYS A 5 6.65 -12.50 -12.36
C LYS A 5 5.52 -11.74 -11.66
N PHE A 6 5.70 -11.45 -10.37
CA PHE A 6 4.75 -10.63 -9.62
C PHE A 6 5.22 -9.18 -9.58
N PHE A 7 4.34 -8.29 -10.06
CA PHE A 7 4.54 -6.85 -10.08
C PHE A 7 3.59 -6.22 -9.06
N ASP A 8 4.14 -5.65 -8.01
CA ASP A 8 3.37 -4.89 -7.02
C ASP A 8 3.25 -3.43 -7.42
N THR A 9 2.03 -2.88 -7.40
CA THR A 9 1.75 -1.45 -7.55
C THR A 9 1.04 -0.87 -6.31
N THR A 10 1.29 -1.45 -5.13
CA THR A 10 0.70 -0.98 -3.88
C THR A 10 1.12 0.46 -3.57
N LEU A 11 2.38 0.80 -3.86
CA LEU A 11 2.97 2.14 -3.61
C LEU A 11 2.60 3.19 -4.66
N ARG A 12 1.83 2.83 -5.70
CA ARG A 12 1.35 3.75 -6.73
C ARG A 12 -0.16 3.64 -6.90
N ASP A 13 -0.65 2.56 -7.50
CA ASP A 13 -2.09 2.37 -7.72
C ASP A 13 -2.83 2.18 -6.41
N GLY A 14 -2.26 1.39 -5.49
CA GLY A 14 -2.82 1.19 -4.15
C GLY A 14 -2.95 2.49 -3.35
N GLU A 15 -2.02 3.43 -3.52
CA GLU A 15 -2.10 4.74 -2.88
C GLU A 15 -3.17 5.65 -3.50
N GLN A 16 -3.61 5.39 -4.73
CA GLN A 16 -4.73 6.14 -5.33
C GLN A 16 -6.09 5.78 -4.70
N THR A 17 -6.14 4.81 -3.78
CA THR A 17 -7.33 4.55 -2.97
C THR A 17 -7.72 5.81 -2.17
N PRO A 18 -8.98 6.27 -2.25
CA PRO A 18 -9.45 7.43 -1.51
C PRO A 18 -9.16 7.33 0.00
N GLY A 19 -8.39 8.28 0.52
CA GLY A 19 -8.03 8.35 1.93
C GLY A 19 -6.71 7.69 2.31
N VAL A 20 -6.00 7.09 1.37
CA VAL A 20 -4.63 6.62 1.56
C VAL A 20 -3.67 7.77 1.23
N ASN A 21 -2.71 8.02 2.12
CA ASN A 21 -1.66 9.00 1.90
C ASN A 21 -0.43 8.56 2.70
N LEU A 22 0.56 8.01 2.00
CA LEU A 22 1.76 7.42 2.59
C LEU A 22 2.90 8.43 2.55
N ASN A 23 3.53 8.68 3.69
CA ASN A 23 4.75 9.47 3.69
C ASN A 23 5.97 8.65 3.22
N LYS A 24 7.08 9.34 2.91
CA LYS A 24 8.33 8.74 2.43
C LYS A 24 8.80 7.53 3.25
N LEU A 25 8.75 7.60 4.58
CA LEU A 25 9.23 6.52 5.45
C LEU A 25 8.25 5.33 5.44
N GLU A 26 6.96 5.59 5.38
CA GLU A 26 5.93 4.55 5.25
C GLU A 26 6.07 3.81 3.91
N LYS A 27 6.28 4.55 2.82
CA LYS A 27 6.55 3.97 1.50
C LYS A 27 7.81 3.10 1.52
N LEU A 28 8.88 3.57 2.16
CA LEU A 28 10.13 2.82 2.28
C LEU A 28 9.97 1.53 3.08
N GLU A 29 9.17 1.54 4.15
CA GLU A 29 8.92 0.34 4.95
C GLU A 29 8.10 -0.70 4.18
N ILE A 30 7.07 -0.27 3.45
CA ILE A 30 6.32 -1.14 2.53
C ILE A 30 7.25 -1.70 1.46
N ALA A 31 8.10 -0.87 0.84
CA ALA A 31 9.05 -1.32 -0.18
C ALA A 31 9.98 -2.42 0.35
N ARG A 32 10.57 -2.26 1.53
CA ARG A 32 11.41 -3.28 2.16
C ARG A 32 10.64 -4.57 2.44
N GLN A 33 9.39 -4.47 2.87
CA GLN A 33 8.56 -5.64 3.11
C GLN A 33 8.16 -6.35 1.82
N LEU A 34 7.87 -5.62 0.74
CA LEU A 34 7.60 -6.19 -0.58
C LEU A 34 8.83 -6.90 -1.17
N GLU A 35 10.03 -6.36 -0.94
CA GLU A 35 11.28 -7.04 -1.28
C GLU A 35 11.43 -8.36 -0.51
N ARG A 36 11.15 -8.36 0.80
CA ARG A 36 11.16 -9.59 1.62
C ARG A 36 10.13 -10.62 1.19
N LEU A 37 8.94 -10.16 0.78
CA LEU A 37 7.90 -11.02 0.22
C LEU A 37 8.35 -11.67 -1.10
N GLY A 38 9.41 -11.15 -1.75
CA GLY A 38 10.02 -11.73 -2.93
C GLY A 38 9.45 -11.20 -4.25
N MET A 39 8.81 -10.01 -4.24
CA MET A 39 8.25 -9.39 -5.44
C MET A 39 9.31 -9.27 -6.53
N ASP A 40 8.94 -9.61 -7.77
CA ASP A 40 9.85 -9.48 -8.92
C ASP A 40 10.02 -8.01 -9.32
N VAL A 41 8.92 -7.26 -9.23
CA VAL A 41 8.85 -5.86 -9.64
C VAL A 41 8.01 -5.07 -8.64
N MET A 42 8.40 -3.83 -8.38
CA MET A 42 7.66 -2.90 -7.53
C MET A 42 7.55 -1.54 -8.22
N GLU A 43 6.33 -1.07 -8.45
CA GLU A 43 6.06 0.29 -8.88
C GLU A 43 5.99 1.21 -7.67
N ALA A 44 7.08 1.94 -7.45
CA ALA A 44 7.33 2.71 -6.23
C ALA A 44 6.60 4.06 -6.18
N GLY A 45 5.97 4.49 -7.28
CA GLY A 45 5.24 5.75 -7.36
C GLY A 45 5.20 6.35 -8.76
N PHE A 46 4.75 7.61 -8.83
CA PHE A 46 4.72 8.41 -10.05
C PHE A 46 5.54 9.71 -9.85
N PRO A 47 6.87 9.67 -10.08
CA PRO A 47 7.79 10.78 -9.78
C PRO A 47 7.42 12.14 -10.39
N ALA A 48 6.80 12.15 -11.57
CA ALA A 48 6.40 13.39 -12.25
C ALA A 48 5.11 14.01 -11.68
N SER A 49 4.43 13.33 -10.73
CA SER A 49 3.21 13.83 -10.10
C SER A 49 3.51 14.89 -9.03
N SER A 50 4.56 14.68 -8.23
CA SER A 50 4.99 15.59 -7.17
C SER A 50 6.44 15.32 -6.75
N GLU A 51 7.07 16.34 -6.17
CA GLU A 51 8.41 16.22 -5.60
C GLU A 51 8.49 15.21 -4.44
N GLY A 52 7.42 15.09 -3.64
CA GLY A 52 7.34 14.08 -2.58
C GLY A 52 7.44 12.66 -3.12
N ASP A 53 6.75 12.39 -4.23
CA ASP A 53 6.81 11.11 -4.92
C ASP A 53 8.19 10.86 -5.55
N PHE A 54 8.78 11.88 -6.17
CA PHE A 54 10.14 11.80 -6.70
C PHE A 54 11.16 11.39 -5.63
N LEU A 55 11.14 12.06 -4.48
CA LEU A 55 12.07 11.78 -3.37
C LEU A 55 11.82 10.41 -2.75
N ALA A 56 10.56 9.98 -2.65
CA ALA A 56 10.23 8.65 -2.12
C ALA A 56 10.72 7.53 -3.06
N VAL A 57 10.47 7.67 -4.37
CA VAL A 57 10.96 6.71 -5.37
C VAL A 57 12.49 6.65 -5.37
N GLN A 58 13.17 7.79 -5.26
CA GLN A 58 14.63 7.83 -5.20
C GLN A 58 15.20 7.12 -3.96
N GLU A 59 14.57 7.29 -2.81
CA GLU A 59 14.98 6.61 -1.57
C GLU A 59 14.76 5.10 -1.65
N ILE A 60 13.64 4.67 -2.24
CA ILE A 60 13.34 3.26 -2.47
C ILE A 60 14.33 2.64 -3.45
N ALA A 61 14.61 3.33 -4.56
CA ALA A 61 15.58 2.91 -5.58
C ALA A 61 16.97 2.62 -4.97
N ARG A 62 17.43 3.45 -4.04
CA ARG A 62 18.72 3.26 -3.35
C ARG A 62 18.70 2.10 -2.35
N SER A 63 17.54 1.86 -1.74
CA SER A 63 17.38 0.91 -0.63
C SER A 63 17.13 -0.54 -1.07
N VAL A 64 16.31 -0.74 -2.10
CA VAL A 64 15.92 -2.05 -2.61
C VAL A 64 17.00 -2.60 -3.54
N LYS A 65 17.31 -3.90 -3.42
CA LYS A 65 18.46 -4.54 -4.09
C LYS A 65 18.13 -5.73 -4.98
N THR A 66 17.03 -6.42 -4.72
CA THR A 66 16.68 -7.71 -5.36
C THR A 66 15.38 -7.67 -6.16
N THR A 67 14.54 -6.66 -5.92
CA THR A 67 13.31 -6.37 -6.66
C THR A 67 13.56 -5.24 -7.66
N ALA A 68 13.06 -5.36 -8.89
CA ALA A 68 13.18 -4.30 -9.88
C ALA A 68 12.28 -3.11 -9.49
N VAL A 69 12.87 -1.92 -9.33
CA VAL A 69 12.14 -0.71 -8.94
C VAL A 69 11.66 0.02 -10.19
N THR A 70 10.35 0.24 -10.26
CA THR A 70 9.64 0.82 -11.40
C THR A 70 8.99 2.15 -11.04
N ALA A 71 9.00 3.08 -11.98
CA ALA A 71 8.26 4.33 -11.89
C ALA A 71 7.31 4.47 -13.06
N LEU A 72 6.08 4.91 -12.78
CA LEU A 72 5.11 5.24 -13.81
C LEU A 72 5.49 6.58 -14.47
N ALA A 73 5.36 6.66 -15.79
CA ALA A 73 5.55 7.87 -16.57
C ALA A 73 4.47 7.97 -17.65
N ARG A 74 3.90 9.17 -17.84
CA ARG A 74 3.11 9.44 -19.05
C ARG A 74 4.01 9.32 -20.28
N ALA A 75 3.42 9.04 -21.44
CA ALA A 75 4.10 9.08 -22.74
C ALA A 75 4.54 10.51 -23.13
N LYS A 76 5.50 11.07 -22.37
CA LYS A 76 6.06 12.42 -22.50
C LYS A 76 7.51 12.41 -22.02
N LYS A 77 8.42 13.01 -22.81
CA LYS A 77 9.86 13.06 -22.51
C LYS A 77 10.19 13.55 -21.09
N SER A 78 9.57 14.65 -20.66
CA SER A 78 9.79 15.22 -19.32
C SER A 78 9.52 14.21 -18.20
N ASP A 79 8.46 13.40 -18.33
CA ASP A 79 8.08 12.44 -17.30
C ASP A 79 9.05 11.25 -17.26
N ILE A 80 9.51 10.81 -18.44
CA ILE A 80 10.51 9.75 -18.58
C ILE A 80 11.86 10.22 -18.01
N ASP A 81 12.25 11.47 -18.27
CA ASP A 81 13.48 12.05 -17.70
C ASP A 81 13.38 12.17 -16.17
N THR A 82 12.25 12.63 -15.63
CA THR A 82 12.02 12.65 -14.17
C THR A 82 12.06 11.25 -13.56
N ALA A 83 11.46 10.25 -14.23
CA ALA A 83 11.54 8.86 -13.79
C ALA A 83 12.98 8.34 -13.79
N TRP A 84 13.79 8.71 -14.78
CA TRP A 84 15.21 8.33 -14.84
C TRP A 84 16.00 8.92 -13.69
N GLU A 85 15.82 10.22 -13.41
CA GLU A 85 16.51 10.88 -12.30
C GLU A 85 16.12 10.29 -10.92
N ALA A 86 14.89 9.79 -10.79
CA ALA A 86 14.44 9.10 -9.58
C ALA A 86 15.04 7.67 -9.47
N LEU A 87 15.24 6.97 -10.58
CA LEU A 87 15.57 5.54 -10.59
C LEU A 87 17.02 5.19 -10.92
N LYS A 88 17.83 6.12 -11.44
CA LYS A 88 19.19 5.83 -11.93
C LYS A 88 20.14 5.18 -10.91
N ASP A 89 19.84 5.29 -9.61
CA ASP A 89 20.60 4.67 -8.52
C ASP A 89 20.08 3.26 -8.12
N ALA A 90 19.02 2.76 -8.77
CA ALA A 90 18.49 1.42 -8.54
C ALA A 90 19.39 0.34 -9.19
N GLU A 91 19.42 -0.85 -8.60
CA GLU A 91 20.15 -1.99 -9.18
C GLU A 91 19.56 -2.43 -10.53
N GLN A 92 18.22 -2.33 -10.67
CA GLN A 92 17.48 -2.69 -11.87
C GLN A 92 16.41 -1.63 -12.17
N PRO A 93 16.80 -0.46 -12.72
CA PRO A 93 15.87 0.62 -13.00
C PRO A 93 14.92 0.24 -14.14
N ARG A 94 13.62 0.41 -13.92
CA ARG A 94 12.58 0.11 -14.90
C ARG A 94 11.63 1.29 -15.03
N VAL A 95 11.20 1.59 -16.25
CA VAL A 95 10.16 2.60 -16.49
C VAL A 95 8.90 1.94 -17.02
N HIS A 96 7.76 2.43 -16.55
CA HIS A 96 6.45 2.03 -17.02
C HIS A 96 5.80 3.22 -17.74
N VAL A 97 5.79 3.17 -19.07
CA VAL A 97 5.16 4.18 -19.92
C VAL A 97 3.76 3.70 -20.29
N PHE A 98 2.76 4.58 -20.22
CA PHE A 98 1.39 4.23 -20.60
C PHE A 98 0.78 5.22 -21.60
N LEU A 99 -0.10 4.70 -22.46
CA LEU A 99 -0.93 5.49 -23.38
C LEU A 99 -2.22 4.73 -23.71
N ALA A 100 -3.35 5.41 -23.68
CA ALA A 100 -4.64 4.79 -23.94
C ALA A 100 -4.83 4.38 -25.42
N THR A 101 -5.36 3.18 -25.63
CA THR A 101 -5.58 2.60 -26.97
C THR A 101 -7.05 2.30 -27.28
N SER A 102 -7.96 2.45 -26.32
CA SER A 102 -9.38 2.22 -26.57
C SER A 102 -10.01 3.35 -27.39
N PRO A 103 -11.00 3.08 -28.25
CA PRO A 103 -11.67 4.11 -29.04
C PRO A 103 -12.20 5.27 -28.19
N ILE A 104 -12.82 4.95 -27.05
CA ILE A 104 -13.40 5.94 -26.13
C ILE A 104 -12.32 6.85 -25.52
N HIS A 105 -11.18 6.31 -25.09
CA HIS A 105 -10.11 7.14 -24.55
C HIS A 105 -9.38 7.93 -25.65
N MET A 106 -9.17 7.35 -26.83
CA MET A 106 -8.53 8.08 -27.93
C MET A 106 -9.37 9.28 -28.37
N GLU A 107 -10.69 9.11 -28.49
CA GLU A 107 -11.62 10.18 -28.92
C GLU A 107 -11.83 11.24 -27.82
N TYR A 108 -12.21 10.84 -26.62
CA TYR A 108 -12.70 11.77 -25.59
C TYR A 108 -11.63 12.24 -24.61
N LYS A 109 -10.65 11.37 -24.27
CA LYS A 109 -9.57 11.69 -23.30
C LYS A 109 -8.36 12.30 -24.01
N LEU A 110 -7.84 11.63 -25.04
CA LEU A 110 -6.61 12.02 -25.72
C LEU A 110 -6.86 13.01 -26.88
N LYS A 111 -8.05 12.98 -27.48
CA LYS A 111 -8.40 13.72 -28.71
C LYS A 111 -7.39 13.47 -29.83
N LYS A 112 -7.00 12.20 -30.02
CA LYS A 112 -5.99 11.76 -30.98
C LYS A 112 -6.56 10.66 -31.88
N LYS A 113 -6.11 10.62 -33.13
CA LYS A 113 -6.41 9.50 -34.03
C LYS A 113 -5.53 8.28 -33.71
N PRO A 114 -5.94 7.05 -34.08
CA PRO A 114 -5.16 5.83 -33.84
C PRO A 114 -3.71 5.91 -34.34
N GLU A 115 -3.48 6.46 -35.53
CA GLU A 115 -2.13 6.65 -36.11
C GLU A 115 -1.24 7.56 -35.24
N GLU A 116 -1.81 8.60 -34.64
CA GLU A 116 -1.07 9.50 -33.77
C GLU A 116 -0.73 8.85 -32.43
N VAL A 117 -1.63 8.00 -31.92
CA VAL A 117 -1.41 7.22 -30.70
C VAL A 117 -0.29 6.21 -30.92
N LEU A 118 -0.33 5.44 -32.01
CA LEU A 118 0.72 4.50 -32.39
C LEU A 118 2.09 5.20 -32.50
N ARG A 119 2.15 6.32 -33.24
CA ARG A 119 3.39 7.09 -33.38
C ARG A 119 3.92 7.59 -32.04
N THR A 120 3.03 8.08 -31.17
CA THR A 120 3.42 8.58 -29.83
C THR A 120 3.96 7.44 -28.96
N ALA A 121 3.31 6.27 -28.98
CA ALA A 121 3.75 5.09 -28.24
C ALA A 121 5.17 4.67 -28.66
N VAL A 122 5.40 4.51 -29.97
CA VAL A 122 6.71 4.14 -30.53
C VAL A 122 7.79 5.16 -30.18
N GLU A 123 7.51 6.46 -30.35
CA GLU A 123 8.49 7.53 -30.06
C GLU A 123 8.89 7.52 -28.58
N MET A 124 7.92 7.41 -27.67
CA MET A 124 8.19 7.48 -26.23
C MET A 124 8.84 6.20 -25.70
N VAL A 125 8.49 5.02 -26.23
CA VAL A 125 9.18 3.77 -25.91
C VAL A 125 10.63 3.79 -26.40
N SER A 126 10.87 4.26 -27.63
CA SER A 126 12.22 4.42 -28.17
C SER A 126 13.06 5.36 -27.30
N TYR A 127 12.49 6.50 -26.90
CA TYR A 127 13.15 7.46 -26.02
C TYR A 127 13.45 6.90 -24.61
N ALA A 128 12.50 6.14 -24.04
CA ALA A 128 12.70 5.45 -22.77
C ALA A 128 13.83 4.43 -22.86
N LYS A 129 13.94 3.70 -23.98
CA LYS A 129 14.95 2.66 -24.18
C LYS A 129 16.40 3.19 -24.19
N GLU A 130 16.60 4.46 -24.52
CA GLU A 130 17.91 5.11 -24.45
C GLU A 130 18.48 5.21 -23.02
N ARG A 131 17.60 5.20 -22.00
CA ARG A 131 17.96 5.40 -20.59
C ARG A 131 17.74 4.14 -19.77
N PHE A 132 16.66 3.41 -20.04
CA PHE A 132 16.25 2.28 -19.21
C PHE A 132 16.61 0.92 -19.83
N PRO A 133 17.18 -0.01 -19.04
CA PRO A 133 17.41 -1.37 -19.50
C PRO A 133 16.08 -2.12 -19.73
N ILE A 134 15.08 -1.87 -18.88
CA ILE A 134 13.76 -2.49 -18.93
C ILE A 134 12.71 -1.40 -19.15
N VAL A 135 11.98 -1.51 -20.25
CA VAL A 135 10.88 -0.61 -20.60
C VAL A 135 9.59 -1.41 -20.65
N GLN A 136 8.64 -1.05 -19.78
CA GLN A 136 7.27 -1.52 -19.86
C GLN A 136 6.41 -0.50 -20.61
N PHE A 137 5.61 -0.97 -21.57
CA PHE A 137 4.56 -0.17 -22.19
C PHE A 137 3.18 -0.71 -21.81
N SER A 138 2.29 0.15 -21.33
CA SER A 138 0.87 -0.15 -21.11
C SER A 138 -0.01 0.45 -22.20
N ALA A 139 -0.77 -0.41 -22.86
CA ALA A 139 -1.91 -0.02 -23.66
C ALA A 139 -3.11 0.24 -22.73
N GLU A 140 -3.19 1.43 -22.14
CA GLU A 140 -4.25 1.75 -21.16
C GLU A 140 -5.64 1.49 -21.78
N ASP A 141 -6.50 0.80 -21.04
CA ASP A 141 -7.83 0.36 -21.48
C ASP A 141 -7.78 -0.68 -22.62
N ALA A 142 -6.80 -1.58 -22.58
CA ALA A 142 -6.61 -2.66 -23.55
C ALA A 142 -7.84 -3.55 -23.69
N SER A 143 -8.53 -3.88 -22.58
CA SER A 143 -9.72 -4.74 -22.59
C SER A 143 -10.89 -4.20 -23.43
N ARG A 144 -10.89 -2.90 -23.75
CA ARG A 144 -11.88 -2.23 -24.62
C ARG A 144 -11.28 -1.69 -25.91
N SER A 145 -10.07 -2.12 -26.26
CA SER A 145 -9.39 -1.76 -27.51
C SER A 145 -9.75 -2.74 -28.62
N GLU A 146 -9.78 -2.25 -29.87
CA GLU A 146 -9.93 -3.12 -31.04
C GLU A 146 -8.68 -4.01 -31.17
N LEU A 147 -8.87 -5.34 -31.16
CA LEU A 147 -7.77 -6.31 -31.08
C LEU A 147 -6.72 -6.16 -32.18
N SER A 148 -7.15 -5.84 -33.41
CA SER A 148 -6.24 -5.66 -34.55
C SER A 148 -5.37 -4.41 -34.40
N PHE A 149 -5.93 -3.30 -33.89
CA PHE A 149 -5.17 -2.10 -33.60
C PHE A 149 -4.25 -2.31 -32.39
N LEU A 150 -4.74 -2.98 -31.34
CA LEU A 150 -3.93 -3.34 -30.19
C LEU A 150 -2.71 -4.17 -30.62
N ALA A 151 -2.89 -5.20 -31.46
CA ALA A 151 -1.79 -6.01 -31.98
C ALA A 151 -0.74 -5.16 -32.72
N GLN A 152 -1.16 -4.20 -33.56
CA GLN A 152 -0.26 -3.28 -34.24
C GLN A 152 0.54 -2.41 -33.26
N VAL A 153 -0.12 -1.91 -32.20
CA VAL A 153 0.56 -1.14 -31.15
C VAL A 153 1.58 -2.01 -30.43
N VAL A 154 1.19 -3.21 -30.00
CA VAL A 154 2.07 -4.17 -29.30
C VAL A 154 3.30 -4.51 -30.15
N GLU A 155 3.11 -4.89 -31.42
CA GLU A 155 4.21 -5.20 -32.33
C GLU A 155 5.20 -4.03 -32.44
N ALA A 156 4.66 -2.82 -32.68
CA ALA A 156 5.48 -1.64 -32.91
C ALA A 156 6.23 -1.18 -31.66
N VAL A 157 5.65 -1.28 -30.46
CA VAL A 157 6.36 -0.92 -29.22
C VAL A 157 7.43 -1.94 -28.85
N ILE A 158 7.23 -3.22 -29.15
CA ILE A 158 8.26 -4.25 -28.97
C ILE A 158 9.45 -3.94 -29.89
N ASP A 159 9.20 -3.63 -31.16
CA ASP A 159 10.27 -3.25 -32.09
C ASP A 159 10.98 -1.94 -31.68
N ALA A 160 10.26 -1.02 -31.04
CA ALA A 160 10.81 0.21 -30.46
C ALA A 160 11.68 -0.04 -29.20
N GLY A 161 11.61 -1.22 -28.60
CA GLY A 161 12.43 -1.62 -27.47
C GLY A 161 11.68 -1.87 -26.16
N ALA A 162 10.35 -1.96 -26.15
CA ALA A 162 9.60 -2.44 -25.00
C ALA A 162 9.98 -3.91 -24.71
N THR A 163 10.37 -4.19 -23.48
CA THR A 163 10.70 -5.55 -23.00
C THR A 163 9.54 -6.19 -22.26
N VAL A 164 8.54 -5.39 -21.86
CA VAL A 164 7.29 -5.85 -21.25
C VAL A 164 6.15 -5.06 -21.85
N VAL A 165 5.08 -5.74 -22.22
CA VAL A 165 3.84 -5.10 -22.69
C VAL A 165 2.71 -5.47 -21.74
N ASN A 166 2.12 -4.46 -21.11
CA ASN A 166 1.01 -4.61 -20.19
C ASN A 166 -0.32 -4.30 -20.88
N LEU A 167 -1.29 -5.18 -20.65
CA LEU A 167 -2.61 -5.15 -21.27
C LEU A 167 -3.70 -5.03 -20.19
N PRO A 168 -3.92 -3.84 -19.62
CA PRO A 168 -4.81 -3.68 -18.47
C PRO A 168 -6.29 -3.87 -18.80
N ASP A 169 -7.03 -4.50 -17.87
CA ASP A 169 -8.48 -4.33 -17.73
C ASP A 169 -8.75 -3.12 -16.82
N THR A 170 -8.53 -1.93 -17.37
CA THR A 170 -8.52 -0.65 -16.63
C THR A 170 -9.80 -0.37 -15.85
N VAL A 171 -10.94 -0.86 -16.34
CA VAL A 171 -12.27 -0.65 -15.71
C VAL A 171 -12.74 -1.90 -14.97
N GLY A 172 -12.02 -3.02 -14.99
CA GLY A 172 -12.46 -4.25 -14.32
C GLY A 172 -13.77 -4.83 -14.86
N TYR A 173 -14.03 -4.64 -16.16
CA TYR A 173 -15.29 -5.03 -16.82
C TYR A 173 -15.18 -6.37 -17.56
N ALA A 174 -13.99 -6.77 -17.99
CA ALA A 174 -13.83 -7.94 -18.84
C ALA A 174 -14.19 -9.23 -18.08
N THR A 175 -14.81 -10.19 -18.76
CA THR A 175 -14.93 -11.55 -18.23
C THR A 175 -13.62 -12.32 -18.40
N PRO A 176 -13.35 -13.36 -17.60
CA PRO A 176 -12.13 -14.17 -17.74
C PRO A 176 -11.96 -14.74 -19.15
N ALA A 177 -13.05 -15.15 -19.80
CA ALA A 177 -13.03 -15.68 -21.16
C ALA A 177 -12.68 -14.61 -22.21
N GLU A 178 -13.16 -13.38 -22.06
CA GLU A 178 -12.82 -12.27 -22.98
C GLU A 178 -11.38 -11.83 -22.78
N TYR A 179 -10.96 -11.71 -21.52
CA TYR A 179 -9.61 -11.27 -21.19
C TYR A 179 -8.56 -12.30 -21.63
N GLY A 180 -8.78 -13.60 -21.37
CA GLY A 180 -7.93 -14.67 -21.88
C GLY A 180 -7.83 -14.69 -23.42
N LYS A 181 -8.96 -14.49 -24.12
CA LYS A 181 -8.97 -14.38 -25.60
C LYS A 181 -8.11 -13.22 -26.11
N MET A 182 -8.09 -12.08 -25.42
CA MET A 182 -7.24 -10.96 -25.79
C MET A 182 -5.75 -11.36 -25.75
N PHE A 183 -5.29 -12.01 -24.67
CA PHE A 183 -3.91 -12.49 -24.55
C PHE A 183 -3.58 -13.55 -25.63
N ALA A 184 -4.47 -14.51 -25.84
CA ALA A 184 -4.31 -15.52 -26.89
C ALA A 184 -4.20 -14.88 -28.28
N TYR A 185 -5.04 -13.87 -28.57
CA TYR A 185 -5.02 -13.15 -29.83
C TYR A 185 -3.69 -12.42 -30.03
N MET A 186 -3.16 -11.73 -29.01
CA MET A 186 -1.84 -11.09 -29.09
C MET A 186 -0.73 -12.12 -29.37
N LYS A 187 -0.77 -13.27 -28.69
CA LYS A 187 0.19 -14.37 -28.91
C LYS A 187 0.15 -14.94 -30.33
N GLU A 188 -1.01 -14.95 -30.96
CA GLU A 188 -1.18 -15.47 -32.33
C GLU A 188 -0.84 -14.41 -33.41
N HIS A 189 -1.15 -13.14 -33.16
CA HIS A 189 -1.14 -12.11 -34.21
C HIS A 189 0.03 -11.12 -34.13
N VAL A 190 0.81 -11.12 -33.05
CA VAL A 190 1.99 -10.25 -32.93
C VAL A 190 3.25 -11.05 -33.27
N PRO A 191 3.92 -10.80 -34.41
CA PRO A 191 5.01 -11.67 -34.90
C PRO A 191 6.27 -11.69 -34.05
N ASN A 192 6.50 -10.65 -33.23
CA ASN A 192 7.68 -10.48 -32.39
C ASN A 192 7.37 -10.63 -30.88
N ILE A 193 6.22 -11.24 -30.54
CA ILE A 193 5.66 -11.26 -29.18
C ILE A 193 6.60 -11.91 -28.15
N GLU A 194 7.37 -12.91 -28.58
CA GLU A 194 8.34 -13.63 -27.75
C GLU A 194 9.56 -12.80 -27.31
N LYS A 195 9.75 -11.59 -27.86
CA LYS A 195 10.79 -10.66 -27.41
C LYS A 195 10.42 -9.88 -26.15
N ALA A 196 9.16 -9.94 -25.72
CA ALA A 196 8.67 -9.23 -24.55
C ALA A 196 7.83 -10.13 -23.63
N ASP A 197 7.82 -9.81 -22.34
CA ASP A 197 6.86 -10.40 -21.42
C ASP A 197 5.47 -9.78 -21.64
N LEU A 198 4.43 -10.60 -21.54
CA LEU A 198 3.05 -10.13 -21.49
C LEU A 198 2.62 -9.97 -20.03
N SER A 199 2.21 -8.76 -19.68
CA SER A 199 1.76 -8.40 -18.34
C SER A 199 0.25 -8.19 -18.30
N ALA A 200 -0.40 -8.74 -17.27
CA ALA A 200 -1.82 -8.51 -17.00
C ALA A 200 -1.98 -7.59 -15.78
N HIS A 201 -2.93 -6.67 -15.87
CA HIS A 201 -3.24 -5.71 -14.82
C HIS A 201 -4.75 -5.56 -14.76
N CYS A 202 -5.39 -6.12 -13.72
CA CYS A 202 -6.84 -6.19 -13.66
C CYS A 202 -7.38 -5.37 -12.48
N HIS A 203 -8.30 -4.45 -12.76
CA HIS A 203 -9.13 -3.84 -11.72
C HIS A 203 -10.32 -4.72 -11.38
N ASP A 204 -10.93 -4.49 -10.21
CA ASP A 204 -11.91 -5.40 -9.60
C ASP A 204 -13.35 -4.89 -9.58
N ASP A 205 -13.73 -3.98 -10.48
CA ASP A 205 -15.05 -3.36 -10.51
C ASP A 205 -16.23 -4.38 -10.58
N LEU A 206 -16.00 -5.56 -11.18
CA LEU A 206 -16.97 -6.67 -11.20
C LEU A 206 -16.59 -7.86 -10.30
N GLY A 207 -15.57 -7.75 -9.46
CA GLY A 207 -15.11 -8.84 -8.58
C GLY A 207 -14.44 -10.00 -9.32
N MET A 208 -13.84 -9.74 -10.48
CA MET A 208 -13.23 -10.75 -11.35
C MET A 208 -11.72 -10.57 -11.57
N ALA A 209 -11.06 -9.62 -10.89
CA ALA A 209 -9.67 -9.26 -11.18
C ALA A 209 -8.69 -10.43 -11.05
N VAL A 210 -8.84 -11.23 -9.98
CA VAL A 210 -8.02 -12.44 -9.76
C VAL A 210 -8.30 -13.49 -10.83
N ALA A 211 -9.58 -13.72 -11.17
CA ALA A 211 -9.96 -14.68 -12.20
C ALA A 211 -9.45 -14.27 -13.59
N ASN A 212 -9.50 -12.98 -13.92
CA ASN A 212 -8.95 -12.42 -15.16
C ASN A 212 -7.43 -12.57 -15.19
N SER A 213 -6.74 -12.32 -14.07
CA SER A 213 -5.29 -12.51 -13.97
C SER A 213 -4.89 -13.97 -14.24
N ILE A 214 -5.62 -14.94 -13.68
CA ILE A 214 -5.39 -16.38 -13.95
C ILE A 214 -5.68 -16.72 -15.42
N ALA A 215 -6.78 -16.21 -15.98
CA ALA A 215 -7.10 -16.43 -17.40
C ALA A 215 -6.02 -15.86 -18.34
N ALA A 216 -5.39 -14.73 -17.98
CA ALA A 216 -4.27 -14.20 -18.73
C ALA A 216 -3.03 -15.14 -18.68
N ILE A 217 -2.71 -15.70 -17.50
CA ILE A 217 -1.63 -16.70 -17.33
C ILE A 217 -1.87 -17.90 -18.25
N GLU A 218 -3.08 -18.47 -18.21
CA GLU A 218 -3.47 -19.62 -19.04
C GLU A 218 -3.31 -19.35 -20.55
N ASN A 219 -3.34 -18.07 -20.95
CA ASN A 219 -3.23 -17.63 -22.34
C ASN A 219 -1.88 -16.95 -22.64
N GLY A 220 -0.86 -17.15 -21.80
CA GLY A 220 0.53 -16.81 -22.09
C GLY A 220 1.08 -15.55 -21.44
N ALA A 221 0.37 -14.95 -20.47
CA ALA A 221 0.94 -13.89 -19.64
C ALA A 221 2.09 -14.44 -18.77
N THR A 222 3.18 -13.68 -18.67
CA THR A 222 4.38 -14.03 -17.88
C THR A 222 4.64 -13.06 -16.72
N GLN A 223 3.85 -11.99 -16.61
CA GLN A 223 3.85 -11.06 -15.49
C GLN A 223 2.40 -10.74 -15.07
N ILE A 224 2.15 -10.59 -13.76
CA ILE A 224 0.86 -10.14 -13.21
C ILE A 224 1.09 -8.93 -12.31
N GLU A 225 0.30 -7.89 -12.53
CA GLU A 225 0.27 -6.65 -11.75
C GLU A 225 -0.94 -6.61 -10.85
N GLY A 226 -0.74 -6.08 -9.65
CA GLY A 226 -1.79 -5.92 -8.68
C GLY A 226 -1.26 -5.29 -7.41
N THR A 227 -2.04 -5.39 -6.35
CA THR A 227 -1.66 -4.88 -5.04
C THR A 227 -1.86 -5.94 -3.97
N VAL A 228 -1.13 -5.80 -2.87
CA VAL A 228 -1.44 -6.59 -1.68
C VAL A 228 -2.73 -6.06 -1.05
N ASN A 229 -3.58 -6.97 -0.59
CA ASN A 229 -4.93 -6.71 -0.09
C ASN A 229 -5.95 -6.27 -1.16
N GLY A 230 -5.55 -6.14 -2.43
CA GLY A 230 -6.43 -5.70 -3.52
C GLY A 230 -6.85 -4.22 -3.41
N ILE A 231 -6.05 -3.37 -2.77
CA ILE A 231 -6.32 -1.92 -2.76
C ILE A 231 -6.02 -1.26 -4.12
N GLY A 232 -6.62 -0.11 -4.38
CA GLY A 232 -6.46 0.62 -5.65
C GLY A 232 -7.56 1.62 -5.91
N GLU A 233 -7.64 2.13 -7.14
CA GLU A 233 -8.79 2.93 -7.58
C GLU A 233 -10.11 2.14 -7.52
N ARG A 234 -11.20 2.82 -7.12
CA ARG A 234 -12.58 2.28 -7.10
C ARG A 234 -12.70 1.00 -6.26
N ALA A 235 -12.90 -0.15 -6.90
CA ALA A 235 -13.00 -1.47 -6.27
C ALA A 235 -11.63 -2.11 -6.00
N GLY A 236 -10.55 -1.52 -6.52
CA GLY A 236 -9.18 -1.96 -6.30
C GLY A 236 -8.58 -2.72 -7.48
N ASN A 237 -7.48 -3.40 -7.19
CA ASN A 237 -6.70 -4.21 -8.13
C ASN A 237 -6.80 -5.69 -7.79
N ALA A 238 -6.35 -6.56 -8.70
CA ALA A 238 -6.13 -7.96 -8.39
C ALA A 238 -5.26 -8.13 -7.13
N ALA A 239 -5.76 -8.89 -6.16
CA ALA A 239 -5.04 -9.20 -4.93
C ALA A 239 -3.91 -10.19 -5.22
N LEU A 240 -2.65 -9.73 -5.14
CA LEU A 240 -1.49 -10.53 -5.52
C LEU A 240 -1.33 -11.78 -4.65
N GLU A 241 -1.67 -11.69 -3.36
CA GLU A 241 -1.64 -12.83 -2.45
C GLU A 241 -2.59 -13.96 -2.86
N GLU A 242 -3.74 -13.62 -3.47
CA GLU A 242 -4.73 -14.60 -3.91
C GLU A 242 -4.25 -15.33 -5.16
N VAL A 243 -3.71 -14.59 -6.14
CA VAL A 243 -3.10 -15.19 -7.35
C VAL A 243 -1.92 -16.09 -6.96
N ALA A 244 -1.03 -15.62 -6.07
CA ALA A 244 0.14 -16.36 -5.64
C ALA A 244 -0.20 -17.70 -4.97
N VAL A 245 -1.16 -17.68 -4.03
CA VAL A 245 -1.58 -18.89 -3.33
C VAL A 245 -2.38 -19.81 -4.24
N ALA A 246 -3.22 -19.29 -5.14
CA ALA A 246 -3.91 -20.10 -6.14
C ALA A 246 -2.92 -20.89 -7.02
N LEU A 247 -1.89 -20.24 -7.56
CA LEU A 247 -0.82 -20.90 -8.32
C LEU A 247 -0.06 -21.95 -7.48
N HIS A 248 0.15 -21.68 -6.19
CA HIS A 248 0.87 -22.60 -5.31
C HIS A 248 0.06 -23.85 -4.92
N ILE A 249 -1.23 -23.68 -4.62
CA ILE A 249 -2.11 -24.77 -4.22
C ILE A 249 -2.51 -25.61 -5.43
N ARG A 250 -2.78 -24.97 -6.57
CA ARG A 250 -3.22 -25.62 -7.82
C ARG A 250 -2.07 -25.81 -8.82
N LYS A 251 -0.90 -26.22 -8.34
CA LYS A 251 0.25 -26.57 -9.20
C LYS A 251 -0.09 -27.67 -10.21
N ASP A 252 -1.04 -28.53 -9.88
CA ASP A 252 -1.60 -29.57 -10.76
C ASP A 252 -2.29 -28.98 -11.99
N ALA A 253 -2.87 -27.78 -11.87
CA ALA A 253 -3.62 -27.14 -12.95
C ALA A 253 -2.79 -26.14 -13.74
N TYR A 254 -1.94 -25.36 -13.06
CA TYR A 254 -1.27 -24.21 -13.67
C TYR A 254 0.18 -24.48 -14.10
N GLU A 255 0.87 -25.50 -13.57
CA GLU A 255 2.28 -25.82 -13.91
C GLU A 255 3.27 -24.63 -13.89
N HIS A 256 2.96 -23.61 -13.10
CA HIS A 256 3.73 -22.38 -12.93
C HIS A 256 4.37 -22.28 -11.55
N THR A 257 5.42 -21.47 -11.45
CA THR A 257 6.09 -21.17 -10.17
C THR A 257 6.12 -19.67 -9.93
N SER A 258 6.29 -19.26 -8.68
CA SER A 258 6.53 -17.87 -8.29
C SER A 258 7.71 -17.81 -7.32
N ARG A 259 8.36 -16.64 -7.25
CA ARG A 259 9.44 -16.37 -6.29
C ARG A 259 8.91 -15.97 -4.91
N LEU A 260 7.60 -15.75 -4.80
CA LEU A 260 6.99 -15.20 -3.60
C LEU A 260 7.20 -16.11 -2.39
N VAL A 261 7.63 -15.48 -1.32
CA VAL A 261 7.85 -16.09 -0.01
C VAL A 261 6.51 -16.10 0.73
N LEU A 262 5.68 -17.13 0.50
CA LEU A 262 4.28 -17.12 0.95
C LEU A 262 4.10 -16.88 2.46
N HIS A 263 5.05 -17.31 3.30
CA HIS A 263 4.97 -17.10 4.74
C HIS A 263 5.11 -15.62 5.17
N GLU A 264 5.49 -14.72 4.27
CA GLU A 264 5.53 -13.26 4.50
C GLU A 264 4.19 -12.57 4.14
N ILE A 265 3.20 -13.30 3.59
CA ILE A 265 1.93 -12.73 3.10
C ILE A 265 1.15 -12.01 4.22
N LYS A 266 0.83 -12.70 5.33
CA LYS A 266 0.03 -12.10 6.40
C LYS A 266 0.69 -10.86 6.99
N ARG A 267 2.01 -10.93 7.19
CA ARG A 267 2.79 -9.80 7.69
C ARG A 267 2.74 -8.60 6.74
N THR A 268 2.90 -8.84 5.44
CA THR A 268 2.82 -7.79 4.41
C THR A 268 1.42 -7.16 4.36
N SER A 269 0.38 -8.01 4.39
CA SER A 269 -1.03 -7.60 4.46
C SER A 269 -1.30 -6.70 5.68
N SER A 270 -0.84 -7.10 6.87
CA SER A 270 -1.02 -6.33 8.11
C SER A 270 -0.27 -5.00 8.10
N LEU A 271 0.98 -4.96 7.61
CA LEU A 271 1.75 -3.73 7.45
C LEU A 271 1.00 -2.73 6.57
N ILE A 272 0.54 -3.17 5.41
CA ILE A 272 -0.14 -2.32 4.43
C ILE A 272 -1.49 -1.85 4.99
N SER A 273 -2.30 -2.75 5.56
CA SER A 273 -3.58 -2.37 6.18
C SER A 273 -3.40 -1.28 7.22
N LYS A 274 -2.36 -1.39 8.06
CA LYS A 274 -2.07 -0.46 9.14
C LYS A 274 -1.51 0.89 8.68
N LEU A 275 -0.67 0.90 7.65
CA LEU A 275 -0.09 2.12 7.10
C LEU A 275 -1.08 2.89 6.21
N THR A 276 -1.93 2.18 5.50
CA THR A 276 -2.96 2.77 4.63
C THR A 276 -4.24 3.12 5.39
N GLY A 277 -4.49 2.48 6.54
CA GLY A 277 -5.77 2.57 7.26
C GLY A 277 -6.91 1.79 6.60
N MET A 278 -6.60 1.01 5.54
CA MET A 278 -7.56 0.17 4.85
C MET A 278 -7.71 -1.17 5.58
N THR A 279 -8.81 -1.34 6.30
CA THR A 279 -9.11 -2.57 7.04
C THR A 279 -9.31 -3.74 6.09
N VAL A 280 -8.65 -4.86 6.36
CA VAL A 280 -8.88 -6.13 5.67
C VAL A 280 -10.18 -6.77 6.18
N PRO A 281 -11.15 -7.11 5.32
CA PRO A 281 -12.35 -7.84 5.73
C PRO A 281 -11.98 -9.16 6.40
N GLY A 282 -12.64 -9.50 7.51
CA GLY A 282 -12.34 -10.74 8.24
C GLY A 282 -12.47 -12.00 7.38
N ASN A 283 -13.37 -12.00 6.39
CA ASN A 283 -13.58 -13.10 5.46
C ASN A 283 -12.81 -12.96 4.13
N LYS A 284 -11.86 -12.03 3.99
CA LYS A 284 -11.03 -11.91 2.79
C LYS A 284 -10.21 -13.20 2.61
N ALA A 285 -10.15 -13.69 1.37
CA ALA A 285 -9.37 -14.88 1.03
C ALA A 285 -7.90 -14.70 1.44
N ILE A 286 -7.26 -15.78 1.89
CA ILE A 286 -5.84 -15.87 2.25
C ILE A 286 -5.43 -15.09 3.51
N VAL A 287 -5.85 -13.83 3.65
CA VAL A 287 -5.33 -12.89 4.68
C VAL A 287 -6.37 -12.48 5.73
N GLY A 288 -7.65 -12.75 5.52
CA GLY A 288 -8.71 -12.44 6.47
C GLY A 288 -8.60 -13.26 7.76
N ASP A 289 -8.89 -12.64 8.91
CA ASP A 289 -8.76 -13.29 10.22
C ASP A 289 -9.70 -14.49 10.41
N HIS A 290 -10.77 -14.58 9.61
CA HIS A 290 -11.72 -15.71 9.59
C HIS A 290 -11.43 -16.70 8.46
N ALA A 291 -10.43 -16.47 7.60
CA ALA A 291 -10.15 -17.32 6.44
C ALA A 291 -9.82 -18.78 6.80
N PHE A 292 -9.35 -19.01 8.04
CA PHE A 292 -8.98 -20.32 8.58
C PHE A 292 -9.78 -20.68 9.85
N ALA A 293 -10.87 -19.97 10.14
CA ALA A 293 -11.67 -20.19 11.33
C ALA A 293 -12.84 -21.15 11.05
N HIS A 294 -13.07 -22.10 11.97
CA HIS A 294 -14.16 -23.08 11.86
C HIS A 294 -15.07 -23.02 13.09
N GLU A 295 -16.27 -22.45 12.93
CA GLU A 295 -17.27 -22.33 14.01
C GLU A 295 -18.17 -23.57 14.14
N SER A 296 -18.45 -24.27 13.03
CA SER A 296 -19.32 -25.44 13.00
C SER A 296 -18.68 -26.65 13.70
N GLY A 297 -19.38 -27.23 14.68
CA GLY A 297 -18.91 -28.42 15.40
C GLY A 297 -18.66 -29.64 14.50
N ILE A 298 -19.36 -29.75 13.37
CA ILE A 298 -19.12 -30.81 12.37
C ILE A 298 -17.81 -30.57 11.62
N HIS A 299 -17.48 -29.30 11.31
CA HIS A 299 -16.22 -28.96 10.65
C HIS A 299 -15.03 -29.16 11.59
N GLN A 300 -15.19 -28.79 12.87
CA GLN A 300 -14.18 -29.03 13.89
C GLN A 300 -13.89 -30.53 14.10
N ASP A 301 -14.94 -31.36 14.19
CA ASP A 301 -14.78 -32.82 14.28
C ASP A 301 -14.08 -33.41 13.04
N GLY A 302 -14.43 -32.93 11.84
CA GLY A 302 -13.76 -33.32 10.59
C GLY A 302 -12.27 -32.97 10.59
N MET A 303 -11.93 -31.74 10.96
CA MET A 303 -10.53 -31.29 11.05
C MET A 303 -9.72 -32.01 12.11
N LEU A 304 -10.30 -32.28 13.28
CA LEU A 304 -9.64 -33.04 14.34
C LEU A 304 -9.31 -34.46 13.91
N LYS A 305 -10.12 -35.04 13.01
CA LYS A 305 -9.83 -36.34 12.39
C LYS A 305 -8.78 -36.21 11.28
N HIS A 306 -8.90 -35.20 10.43
CA HIS A 306 -7.94 -34.91 9.37
C HIS A 306 -8.07 -33.47 8.86
N ALA A 307 -7.04 -32.63 9.04
CA ALA A 307 -7.09 -31.20 8.71
C ALA A 307 -7.49 -30.93 7.23
N GLU A 308 -7.00 -31.75 6.29
CA GLU A 308 -7.27 -31.60 4.85
C GLU A 308 -8.76 -31.74 4.46
N THR A 309 -9.65 -32.18 5.37
CA THR A 309 -11.09 -32.23 5.06
C THR A 309 -11.69 -30.86 4.75
N TYR A 310 -11.10 -29.80 5.32
CA TYR A 310 -11.56 -28.42 5.15
C TYR A 310 -10.43 -27.41 4.92
N GLU A 311 -9.19 -27.72 5.30
CA GLU A 311 -8.03 -26.84 5.09
C GLU A 311 -7.24 -27.24 3.84
N ILE A 312 -7.47 -26.53 2.73
CA ILE A 312 -6.63 -26.64 1.52
C ILE A 312 -5.35 -25.79 1.60
N ILE A 313 -5.32 -24.83 2.53
CA ILE A 313 -4.21 -23.92 2.80
C ILE A 313 -3.96 -23.99 4.30
N THR A 314 -2.73 -24.29 4.72
CA THR A 314 -2.39 -24.23 6.14
C THR A 314 -2.15 -22.78 6.56
N PRO A 315 -2.58 -22.34 7.75
CA PRO A 315 -2.30 -20.98 8.24
C PRO A 315 -0.80 -20.63 8.20
N ALA A 316 0.05 -21.59 8.57
CA ALA A 316 1.51 -21.42 8.55
C ALA A 316 2.08 -21.13 7.16
N LEU A 317 1.47 -21.65 6.08
CA LEU A 317 1.92 -21.41 4.71
C LEU A 317 1.92 -19.92 4.36
N VAL A 318 0.94 -19.18 4.87
CA VAL A 318 0.73 -17.75 4.57
C VAL A 318 1.25 -16.83 5.68
N GLY A 319 1.93 -17.40 6.68
CA GLY A 319 2.47 -16.65 7.82
C GLY A 319 1.49 -16.40 8.96
N MET A 320 0.33 -17.07 8.96
CA MET A 320 -0.58 -17.06 10.10
C MET A 320 -0.13 -18.15 11.10
N ASN A 321 0.84 -17.82 11.95
CA ASN A 321 1.28 -18.72 13.01
C ASN A 321 0.52 -18.48 14.31
N ALA A 322 0.21 -19.59 15.02
CA ALA A 322 -0.48 -19.62 16.32
C ALA A 322 0.43 -19.33 17.52
N THR A 323 1.73 -19.09 17.31
CA THR A 323 2.69 -18.91 18.41
C THR A 323 2.73 -17.47 18.88
N ASN A 324 1.77 -17.14 19.76
CA ASN A 324 1.87 -16.01 20.67
C ASN A 324 2.98 -16.32 21.69
N LEU A 325 4.20 -15.85 21.46
CA LEU A 325 5.08 -15.60 22.59
C LEU A 325 4.47 -14.39 23.32
N VAL A 326 3.63 -14.64 24.32
CA VAL A 326 2.90 -13.59 25.04
C VAL A 326 3.93 -12.69 25.73
N LEU A 327 4.19 -11.52 25.13
CA LEU A 327 4.97 -10.50 25.78
C LEU A 327 4.08 -9.78 26.79
N GLY A 328 4.53 -9.73 28.04
CA GLY A 328 3.79 -9.14 29.14
C GLY A 328 4.70 -8.36 30.07
N LYS A 329 4.16 -7.96 31.22
CA LYS A 329 4.88 -7.13 32.20
C LYS A 329 6.22 -7.69 32.64
N HIS A 330 6.40 -9.01 32.61
CA HIS A 330 7.64 -9.68 33.02
C HIS A 330 8.64 -9.92 31.88
N SER A 331 8.27 -9.60 30.63
CA SER A 331 9.15 -9.78 29.49
C SER A 331 10.32 -8.80 29.54
N GLY A 332 11.53 -9.34 29.40
CA GLY A 332 12.77 -8.57 29.36
C GLY A 332 13.09 -7.98 27.98
N ARG A 333 14.03 -7.04 27.95
CA ARG A 333 14.47 -6.35 26.71
C ARG A 333 14.94 -7.30 25.61
N HIS A 334 15.58 -8.41 25.98
CA HIS A 334 16.03 -9.40 25.01
C HIS A 334 14.87 -10.07 24.27
N ALA A 335 13.85 -10.57 25.00
CA ALA A 335 12.67 -11.17 24.41
C ALA A 335 11.88 -10.17 23.54
N PHE A 336 11.79 -8.91 23.99
CA PHE A 336 11.21 -7.84 23.18
C PHE A 336 12.00 -7.60 21.89
N ASN A 337 13.33 -7.49 21.95
CA ASN A 337 14.17 -7.29 20.78
C ASN A 337 14.05 -8.43 19.76
N THR A 338 14.05 -9.68 20.24
CA THR A 338 13.84 -10.85 19.39
C THR A 338 12.50 -10.73 18.67
N ARG A 339 11.43 -10.38 19.39
CA ARG A 339 10.10 -10.25 18.77
C ARG A 339 10.00 -9.09 17.79
N ILE A 340 10.59 -7.94 18.10
CA ILE A 340 10.68 -6.80 17.17
C ILE A 340 11.46 -7.17 15.90
N SER A 341 12.51 -7.97 16.04
CA SER A 341 13.29 -8.49 14.91
C SER A 341 12.52 -9.54 14.10
N GLU A 342 11.71 -10.38 14.74
CA GLU A 342 10.79 -11.32 14.06
C GLU A 342 9.67 -10.57 13.32
N LEU A 343 9.15 -9.50 13.91
CA LEU A 343 8.31 -8.49 13.25
C LEU A 343 9.10 -7.63 12.26
N GLY A 344 10.41 -7.91 12.10
CA GLY A 344 11.33 -7.42 11.07
C GLY A 344 11.62 -5.94 11.08
N PHE A 345 11.44 -5.32 12.23
CA PHE A 345 11.97 -4.00 12.49
C PHE A 345 13.44 -4.11 12.87
N ALA A 346 14.30 -3.38 12.16
CA ALA A 346 15.68 -3.16 12.55
C ALA A 346 15.79 -1.81 13.26
N LEU A 347 15.72 -1.84 14.60
CA LEU A 347 15.83 -0.64 15.43
C LEU A 347 17.27 -0.45 15.93
N SER A 348 17.76 0.79 15.95
CA SER A 348 19.00 1.14 16.67
C SER A 348 18.86 0.92 18.18
N ASP A 349 19.96 0.83 18.92
CA ASP A 349 19.89 0.62 20.38
C ASP A 349 19.09 1.70 21.14
N ALA A 350 19.12 2.94 20.65
CA ALA A 350 18.35 4.05 21.19
C ALA A 350 16.84 3.89 20.90
N GLN A 351 16.49 3.58 19.65
CA GLN A 351 15.11 3.29 19.24
C GLN A 351 14.56 2.07 19.96
N LEU A 352 15.35 1.00 20.08
CA LEU A 352 14.97 -0.21 20.80
C LEU A 352 14.69 0.09 22.27
N GLN A 353 15.48 0.96 22.91
CA GLN A 353 15.23 1.38 24.29
C GLN A 353 13.93 2.19 24.40
N GLU A 354 13.68 3.16 23.51
CA GLU A 354 12.43 3.93 23.51
C GLU A 354 11.21 3.01 23.29
N ALA A 355 11.29 2.11 22.30
CA ALA A 355 10.27 1.13 22.00
C ALA A 355 10.01 0.22 23.21
N PHE A 356 11.08 -0.24 23.88
CA PHE A 356 10.97 -1.05 25.09
C PHE A 356 10.30 -0.28 26.25
N ASP A 357 10.61 0.99 26.43
CA ASP A 357 9.97 1.82 27.47
C ASP A 357 8.48 2.06 27.18
N ARG A 358 8.10 2.22 25.90
CA ARG A 358 6.69 2.26 25.47
C ARG A 358 6.00 0.92 25.72
N PHE A 359 6.65 -0.19 25.40
CA PHE A 359 6.17 -1.53 25.68
C PHE A 359 5.92 -1.74 27.19
N LYS A 360 6.87 -1.37 28.05
CA LYS A 360 6.70 -1.47 29.51
C LYS A 360 5.51 -0.68 30.01
N ARG A 361 5.35 0.57 29.56
CA ARG A 361 4.18 1.40 29.88
C ARG A 361 2.86 0.80 29.37
N LEU A 362 2.89 0.10 28.24
CA LEU A 362 1.72 -0.60 27.72
C LEU A 362 1.38 -1.82 28.57
N THR A 363 2.38 -2.63 28.95
CA THR A 363 2.18 -3.81 29.83
C THR A 363 1.71 -3.47 31.25
N ASP A 364 1.87 -2.22 31.69
CA ASP A 364 1.30 -1.75 32.96
C ASP A 364 -0.21 -1.49 32.88
N LYS A 365 -0.74 -1.30 31.66
CA LYS A 365 -2.14 -0.98 31.40
C LYS A 365 -2.92 -2.11 30.72
N LYS A 366 -2.22 -3.05 30.09
CA LYS A 366 -2.78 -4.13 29.28
C LYS A 366 -2.21 -5.47 29.76
N LYS A 367 -3.07 -6.46 30.00
CA LYS A 367 -2.64 -7.79 30.51
C LYS A 367 -1.82 -8.58 29.49
N GLU A 368 -2.19 -8.52 28.21
CA GLU A 368 -1.51 -9.21 27.11
C GLU A 368 -1.19 -8.24 25.97
N VAL A 369 0.08 -8.11 25.61
CA VAL A 369 0.50 -7.29 24.47
C VAL A 369 0.55 -8.17 23.22
N THR A 370 -0.15 -7.75 22.17
CA THR A 370 -0.21 -8.48 20.89
C THR A 370 0.89 -8.03 19.94
N ASP A 371 1.15 -8.81 18.89
CA ASP A 371 2.10 -8.42 17.84
C ASP A 371 1.71 -7.10 17.16
N ASP A 372 0.42 -6.85 16.99
CA ASP A 372 -0.06 -5.58 16.44
C ASP A 372 0.36 -4.39 17.31
N ASP A 373 0.31 -4.54 18.64
CA ASP A 373 0.78 -3.50 19.57
C ASP A 373 2.29 -3.27 19.42
N LEU A 374 3.07 -4.35 19.39
CA LEU A 374 4.53 -4.30 19.25
C LEU A 374 4.94 -3.66 17.92
N PHE A 375 4.24 -4.04 16.85
CA PHE A 375 4.39 -3.46 15.54
C PHE A 375 4.07 -1.96 15.55
N THR A 376 2.99 -1.53 16.24
CA THR A 376 2.65 -0.10 16.34
C THR A 376 3.79 0.65 17.00
N ILE A 377 4.27 0.14 18.14
CA ILE A 377 5.34 0.77 18.91
C ILE A 377 6.62 0.86 18.08
N ALA A 378 7.02 -0.23 17.42
CA ALA A 378 8.24 -0.27 16.63
C ALA A 378 8.17 0.64 15.41
N LEU A 379 7.06 0.60 14.67
CA LEU A 379 6.83 1.46 13.52
C LEU A 379 6.86 2.95 13.90
N ASP A 380 6.15 3.34 14.96
CA ASP A 380 6.13 4.72 15.43
C ASP A 380 7.53 5.23 15.84
N VAL A 381 8.35 4.36 16.44
CA VAL A 381 9.72 4.70 16.87
C VAL A 381 10.69 4.74 15.69
N GLN A 382 10.55 3.82 14.74
CA GLN A 382 11.40 3.77 13.55
C GLN A 382 11.13 4.93 12.60
N THR A 383 9.86 5.35 12.46
CA THR A 383 9.44 6.51 11.64
C THR A 383 9.69 7.86 12.32
N LYS A 384 10.18 7.84 13.56
CA LYS A 384 10.49 9.03 14.37
C LYS A 384 11.86 9.62 13.99
N HIS A 385 11.98 10.13 12.76
CA HIS A 385 13.15 10.91 12.36
C HIS A 385 12.73 12.11 11.51
N ASP A 386 12.60 13.26 12.17
CA ASP A 386 12.81 14.57 11.56
C ASP A 386 13.09 15.59 12.68
N PRO A 387 14.08 16.50 12.56
CA PRO A 387 14.31 17.57 13.53
C PRO A 387 13.23 18.67 13.50
N VAL A 388 12.15 18.48 12.73
CA VAL A 388 11.02 19.38 12.68
C VAL A 388 10.31 19.36 14.02
N ARG A 389 10.28 20.51 14.69
CA ARG A 389 9.51 20.68 15.92
C ARG A 389 8.03 20.53 15.58
N THR A 390 7.34 19.68 16.32
CA THR A 390 5.95 19.29 16.06
C THR A 390 5.04 19.63 17.23
N TYR A 391 3.74 19.65 16.99
CA TYR A 391 2.76 19.69 18.07
C TYR A 391 2.78 18.39 18.88
N GLU A 392 2.65 18.49 20.21
CA GLU A 392 2.53 17.34 21.10
C GLU A 392 1.48 17.60 22.18
N VAL A 393 0.51 16.69 22.33
CA VAL A 393 -0.50 16.74 23.39
C VAL A 393 0.15 16.35 24.72
N LYS A 394 0.29 17.30 25.64
CA LYS A 394 0.87 17.08 26.97
C LYS A 394 -0.18 16.68 28.00
N ALA A 395 -1.36 17.28 27.92
CA ALA A 395 -2.49 16.97 28.78
C ALA A 395 -3.80 17.04 27.98
N LEU A 396 -4.72 16.15 28.33
CA LEU A 396 -6.09 16.11 27.82
C LEU A 396 -7.01 15.79 28.99
N GLN A 397 -7.99 16.66 29.22
CA GLN A 397 -9.09 16.41 30.13
C GLN A 397 -10.41 16.66 29.39
N VAL A 398 -11.38 15.76 29.53
CA VAL A 398 -12.72 15.94 29.00
C VAL A 398 -13.72 15.80 30.13
N THR A 399 -14.60 16.79 30.28
CA THR A 399 -15.67 16.79 31.27
C THR A 399 -17.01 16.85 30.56
N MET A 400 -17.94 15.97 30.95
CA MET A 400 -19.31 15.96 30.45
C MET A 400 -20.27 16.18 31.60
N GLY A 401 -21.01 17.29 31.56
CA GLY A 401 -22.02 17.62 32.56
C GLY A 401 -23.43 17.20 32.14
N PRO A 402 -24.43 17.31 33.04
CA PRO A 402 -25.81 16.90 32.79
C PRO A 402 -26.50 17.63 31.62
N GLN A 403 -25.97 18.77 31.21
CA GLN A 403 -26.49 19.59 30.10
C GLN A 403 -25.99 19.15 28.72
N ASN A 404 -25.29 18.01 28.64
CA ASN A 404 -24.84 17.39 27.38
C ASN A 404 -23.94 18.27 26.50
N LEU A 405 -23.18 19.18 27.12
CA LEU A 405 -22.16 20.04 26.50
C LEU A 405 -20.78 19.61 26.98
N PRO A 406 -20.14 18.61 26.34
CA PRO A 406 -18.79 18.19 26.69
C PRO A 406 -17.80 19.34 26.51
N THR A 407 -16.90 19.51 27.48
CA THR A 407 -15.80 20.47 27.44
C THR A 407 -14.48 19.72 27.45
N ALA A 408 -13.61 19.98 26.47
CA ALA A 408 -12.24 19.49 26.46
C ALA A 408 -11.29 20.61 26.91
N THR A 409 -10.31 20.27 27.72
CA THR A 409 -9.19 21.12 28.13
C THR A 409 -7.90 20.45 27.70
N ILE A 410 -7.08 21.15 26.92
CA ILE A 410 -5.87 20.58 26.31
C ILE A 410 -4.69 21.50 26.57
N ALA A 411 -3.58 20.89 26.98
CA ALA A 411 -2.26 21.51 26.94
C ALA A 411 -1.48 20.95 25.74
N LEU A 412 -1.17 21.82 24.79
CA LEU A 412 -0.47 21.49 23.56
C LEU A 412 0.89 22.17 23.55
N GLN A 413 1.95 21.37 23.44
CA GLN A 413 3.27 21.90 23.10
C GLN A 413 3.28 22.26 21.62
N THR A 414 3.71 23.48 21.29
CA THR A 414 3.80 23.99 19.93
C THR A 414 5.21 23.78 19.34
N PRO A 415 5.36 23.85 18.01
CA PRO A 415 6.66 23.83 17.34
C PRO A 415 7.66 24.89 17.86
N ASP A 416 7.20 25.98 18.44
CA ASP A 416 8.06 27.04 18.98
C ASP A 416 8.50 26.79 20.44
N ASP A 417 8.41 25.54 20.92
CA ASP A 417 8.69 25.10 22.30
C ASP A 417 7.80 25.72 23.40
N GLY A 418 6.74 26.45 23.03
CA GLY A 418 5.74 26.98 23.97
C GLY A 418 4.68 25.93 24.33
N ILE A 419 4.15 25.98 25.55
CA ILE A 419 2.93 25.24 25.92
C ILE A 419 1.76 26.22 25.86
N LYS A 420 0.75 25.90 25.05
CA LYS A 420 -0.52 26.62 25.01
C LYS A 420 -1.61 25.77 25.62
N GLU A 421 -2.48 26.41 26.39
CA GLU A 421 -3.60 25.75 27.05
C GLU A 421 -4.90 26.47 26.72
N THR A 422 -5.94 25.71 26.43
CA THR A 422 -7.29 26.26 26.26
C THR A 422 -8.34 25.21 26.54
N ALA A 423 -9.58 25.65 26.64
CA ALA A 423 -10.73 24.79 26.78
C ALA A 423 -11.86 25.24 25.86
N ARG A 424 -12.48 24.29 25.15
CA ARG A 424 -13.66 24.54 24.32
C ARG A 424 -14.69 23.44 24.47
N THR A 425 -15.92 23.79 24.10
CA THR A 425 -17.05 22.87 24.06
C THR A 425 -17.25 22.29 22.67
N GLY A 426 -18.06 21.23 22.60
CA GLY A 426 -18.59 20.67 21.36
C GLY A 426 -19.92 19.98 21.61
N HIS A 427 -20.58 19.50 20.56
CA HIS A 427 -21.79 18.67 20.67
C HIS A 427 -21.46 17.20 21.00
N GLY A 428 -20.20 16.80 20.82
CA GLY A 428 -19.64 15.51 21.26
C GLY A 428 -18.26 15.65 21.90
N THR A 429 -17.79 14.62 22.60
CA THR A 429 -16.48 14.62 23.28
C THR A 429 -15.33 14.76 22.28
N VAL A 430 -15.40 14.05 21.15
CA VAL A 430 -14.41 14.14 20.06
C VAL A 430 -14.43 15.53 19.42
N GLU A 431 -15.62 16.10 19.19
CA GLU A 431 -15.75 17.44 18.65
C GLU A 431 -15.18 18.50 19.60
N ALA A 432 -15.45 18.39 20.90
CA ALA A 432 -14.87 19.30 21.90
C ALA A 432 -13.34 19.25 21.87
N ILE A 433 -12.74 18.06 21.72
CA ILE A 433 -11.29 17.88 21.56
C ILE A 433 -10.78 18.59 20.31
N TYR A 434 -11.43 18.38 19.17
CA TYR A 434 -10.99 18.96 17.89
C TYR A 434 -11.17 20.46 17.85
N ASN A 435 -12.29 21.00 18.34
CA ASN A 435 -12.48 22.45 18.49
C ASN A 435 -11.38 23.06 19.39
N THR A 436 -11.00 22.36 20.46
CA THR A 436 -9.93 22.80 21.37
C THR A 436 -8.57 22.74 20.70
N LEU A 437 -8.26 21.67 19.95
CA LEU A 437 -7.00 21.55 19.19
C LEU A 437 -6.89 22.60 18.08
N GLU A 438 -7.96 22.82 17.31
CA GLU A 438 -8.04 23.85 16.26
C GLU A 438 -7.73 25.24 16.82
N ALA A 439 -8.15 25.53 18.05
CA ALA A 439 -7.86 26.80 18.72
C ALA A 439 -6.40 26.97 19.16
N LEU A 440 -5.67 25.86 19.34
CA LEU A 440 -4.28 25.84 19.79
C LEU A 440 -3.28 25.78 18.65
N ILE A 441 -3.72 25.22 17.51
CA ILE A 441 -2.96 25.02 16.28
C ILE A 441 -3.05 26.27 15.41
N ALA A 442 -1.95 26.64 14.75
CA ALA A 442 -1.88 27.86 13.96
C ALA A 442 -2.51 27.70 12.56
N GLU A 443 -2.40 26.50 12.01
CA GLU A 443 -2.90 26.09 10.70
C GLU A 443 -4.44 26.01 10.70
N ARG A 444 -5.06 26.28 9.54
CA ARG A 444 -6.51 26.07 9.39
C ARG A 444 -6.78 24.59 9.13
N VAL A 445 -7.43 23.92 10.07
CA VAL A 445 -7.65 22.48 9.99
C VAL A 445 -9.14 22.17 9.92
N THR A 446 -9.57 21.45 8.89
CA THR A 446 -10.94 20.92 8.76
C THR A 446 -10.90 19.40 8.77
N LEU A 447 -11.66 18.77 9.66
CA LEU A 447 -11.85 17.32 9.65
C LEU A 447 -12.82 16.92 8.53
N THR A 448 -12.40 16.02 7.65
CA THR A 448 -13.24 15.52 6.56
C THR A 448 -13.73 14.09 6.79
N ASP A 449 -12.96 13.25 7.47
CA ASP A 449 -13.35 11.87 7.81
C ASP A 449 -12.80 11.47 9.20
N TYR A 450 -13.54 10.63 9.90
CA TYR A 450 -13.16 10.07 11.20
C TYR A 450 -13.54 8.60 11.27
N ARG A 451 -12.55 7.74 11.54
CA ARG A 451 -12.77 6.30 11.73
C ARG A 451 -12.10 5.86 13.02
N ILE A 452 -12.75 4.95 13.72
CA ILE A 452 -12.21 4.32 14.92
C ILE A 452 -12.45 2.82 14.85
N HIS A 453 -11.45 2.05 15.25
CA HIS A 453 -11.57 0.62 15.44
C HIS A 453 -10.79 0.17 16.67
N SER A 454 -11.17 -0.98 17.21
CA SER A 454 -10.42 -1.62 18.28
C SER A 454 -9.26 -2.43 17.70
N VAL A 455 -8.07 -2.28 18.27
CA VAL A 455 -6.93 -3.16 18.03
C VAL A 455 -6.81 -4.13 19.19
N GLY A 456 -6.91 -5.42 18.89
CA GLY A 456 -7.01 -6.50 19.88
C GLY A 456 -8.44 -6.76 20.36
N LYS A 457 -8.59 -7.58 21.42
CA LYS A 457 -9.88 -8.03 21.97
C LYS A 457 -9.91 -7.85 23.49
N GLY A 458 -11.12 -7.74 24.05
CA GLY A 458 -11.34 -7.65 25.51
C GLY A 458 -11.24 -6.22 26.07
N GLU A 459 -11.32 -6.10 27.39
CA GLU A 459 -11.35 -4.81 28.11
C GLU A 459 -10.09 -3.98 27.92
N ASP A 460 -8.96 -4.62 27.58
CA ASP A 460 -7.67 -3.96 27.38
C ASP A 460 -7.37 -3.63 25.90
N ALA A 461 -8.37 -3.71 25.01
CA ALA A 461 -8.19 -3.37 23.59
C ALA A 461 -7.77 -1.89 23.42
N LEU A 462 -6.90 -1.63 22.45
CA LEU A 462 -6.52 -0.25 22.10
C LEU A 462 -7.56 0.34 21.16
N ALA A 463 -7.81 1.65 21.30
CA ALA A 463 -8.47 2.43 20.27
C ALA A 463 -7.44 2.87 19.24
N GLU A 464 -7.66 2.53 17.98
CA GLU A 464 -6.96 3.12 16.83
C GLU A 464 -7.92 4.06 16.10
N VAL A 465 -7.49 5.31 15.95
CA VAL A 465 -8.25 6.36 15.27
C VAL A 465 -7.49 6.78 14.03
N HIS A 466 -8.22 6.85 12.92
CA HIS A 466 -7.80 7.42 11.65
C HIS A 466 -8.62 8.65 11.36
N VAL A 467 -7.96 9.73 10.94
CA VAL A 467 -8.61 10.98 10.52
C VAL A 467 -8.14 11.39 9.15
N GLN A 468 -9.04 11.99 8.37
CA GLN A 468 -8.70 12.77 7.19
C GLN A 468 -8.94 14.24 7.50
N LEU A 469 -7.95 15.08 7.18
CA LEU A 469 -7.92 16.50 7.47
C LEU A 469 -7.63 17.27 6.18
N GLN A 470 -8.20 18.46 6.06
CA GLN A 470 -7.65 19.50 5.19
C GLN A 470 -6.89 20.49 6.08
N VAL A 471 -5.59 20.63 5.86
CA VAL A 471 -4.72 21.58 6.57
C VAL A 471 -4.29 22.64 5.57
N ASP A 472 -4.71 23.89 5.80
CA ASP A 472 -4.51 25.02 4.89
C ASP A 472 -4.95 24.73 3.43
N GLY A 473 -5.98 23.89 3.28
CA GLY A 473 -6.55 23.48 1.98
C GLY A 473 -5.90 22.26 1.33
N GLU A 474 -4.81 21.72 1.90
CA GLU A 474 -4.17 20.48 1.42
C GLU A 474 -4.66 19.26 2.24
N PRO A 475 -4.94 18.10 1.59
CA PRO A 475 -5.43 16.91 2.28
C PRO A 475 -4.31 16.13 2.99
N PHE A 476 -4.54 15.74 4.24
CA PHE A 476 -3.64 14.92 5.05
C PHE A 476 -4.41 13.87 5.83
N THR A 477 -3.75 12.77 6.14
CA THR A 477 -4.28 11.71 7.00
C THR A 477 -3.53 11.72 8.33
N GLY A 478 -4.19 11.30 9.41
CA GLY A 478 -3.57 11.19 10.72
C GLY A 478 -3.97 9.90 11.41
N ARG A 479 -3.01 9.26 12.10
CA ARG A 479 -3.26 8.05 12.90
C ARG A 479 -2.88 8.27 14.36
N GLY A 480 -3.70 7.75 15.25
CA GLY A 480 -3.45 7.77 16.69
C GLY A 480 -3.93 6.49 17.35
N THR A 481 -3.09 5.91 18.21
CA THR A 481 -3.43 4.73 19.01
C THR A 481 -3.29 5.04 20.49
N ALA A 482 -4.29 4.66 21.30
CA ALA A 482 -4.22 4.75 22.74
C ALA A 482 -5.18 3.75 23.41
N ASN A 483 -5.00 3.52 24.71
CA ASN A 483 -5.93 2.72 25.53
C ASN A 483 -7.25 3.45 25.83
N ASP A 484 -7.39 4.70 25.38
CA ASP A 484 -8.56 5.53 25.55
C ASP A 484 -8.89 6.17 24.20
N VAL A 485 -10.18 6.14 23.84
CA VAL A 485 -10.68 6.64 22.56
C VAL A 485 -10.35 8.12 22.38
N LEU A 486 -10.58 8.95 23.41
CA LEU A 486 -10.40 10.40 23.33
C LEU A 486 -8.93 10.78 23.14
N LYS A 487 -8.04 10.05 23.83
CA LYS A 487 -6.61 10.20 23.65
C LYS A 487 -6.17 9.78 22.25
N ALA A 488 -6.66 8.65 21.74
CA ALA A 488 -6.37 8.20 20.38
C ALA A 488 -6.82 9.23 19.34
N SER A 489 -8.02 9.81 19.51
CA SER A 489 -8.53 10.89 18.65
C SER A 489 -7.62 12.11 18.66
N SER A 490 -7.20 12.58 19.84
CA SER A 490 -6.29 13.73 19.95
C SER A 490 -4.94 13.48 19.26
N HIS A 491 -4.40 12.27 19.41
CA HIS A 491 -3.14 11.89 18.77
C HIS A 491 -3.28 11.80 17.25
N ALA A 492 -4.38 11.25 16.73
CA ALA A 492 -4.63 11.12 15.30
C ALA A 492 -4.71 12.50 14.62
N TYR A 493 -5.44 13.43 15.24
CA TYR A 493 -5.55 14.80 14.75
C TYR A 493 -4.20 15.50 14.71
N VAL A 494 -3.46 15.48 15.82
CA VAL A 494 -2.12 16.09 15.90
C VAL A 494 -1.13 15.42 14.94
N ASN A 495 -1.23 14.10 14.74
CA ASN A 495 -0.41 13.39 13.76
C ASN A 495 -0.65 13.90 12.33
N GLY A 496 -1.91 14.09 11.93
CA GLY A 496 -2.25 14.61 10.61
C GLY A 496 -1.75 16.05 10.38
N VAL A 497 -1.90 16.92 11.38
CA VAL A 497 -1.36 18.30 11.32
C VAL A 497 0.17 18.31 11.28
N ASN A 498 0.82 17.45 12.06
CA ASN A 498 2.28 17.34 12.04
C ASN A 498 2.83 16.84 10.70
N ARG A 499 2.08 15.99 9.98
CA ARG A 499 2.42 15.58 8.60
C ARG A 499 2.37 16.79 7.66
N ALA A 500 1.37 17.66 7.80
CA ALA A 500 1.28 18.90 7.03
C ALA A 500 2.46 19.85 7.29
N LEU A 501 2.82 20.05 8.57
CA LEU A 501 3.99 20.86 8.95
C LEU A 501 5.30 20.36 8.32
N ARG A 502 5.50 19.03 8.30
CA ARG A 502 6.68 18.42 7.69
C ARG A 502 6.69 18.65 6.18
N ALA A 503 5.54 18.44 5.51
CA ALA A 503 5.41 18.70 4.08
C ALA A 503 5.70 20.18 3.72
N ALA A 504 5.21 21.12 4.53
CA ALA A 504 5.46 22.56 4.34
C ALA A 504 6.93 22.94 4.59
N THR A 505 7.61 22.28 5.52
CA THR A 505 9.04 22.53 5.81
C THR A 505 9.92 22.02 4.67
N LEU A 506 9.64 20.82 4.15
CA LEU A 506 10.33 20.25 2.99
C LEU A 506 10.26 21.19 1.77
N LYS A 507 9.08 21.78 1.51
CA LYS A 507 8.89 22.81 0.46
C LYS A 507 9.73 24.09 0.68
N LYS A 508 10.08 24.45 1.92
CA LYS A 508 10.82 25.70 2.26
C LYS A 508 12.35 25.52 2.28
N THR A 509 12.85 24.33 2.58
CA THR A 509 14.28 24.06 2.74
C THR A 509 15.03 23.71 1.44
N GLN A 510 14.35 23.68 0.29
CA GLN A 510 14.99 23.40 -0.99
C GLN A 510 14.96 24.64 -1.91
N PRO A 511 16.10 25.06 -2.48
CA PRO A 511 16.12 26.15 -3.45
C PRO A 511 15.41 25.71 -4.73
N ILE A 512 14.57 26.59 -5.27
CA ILE A 512 14.04 26.48 -6.62
C ILE A 512 15.25 26.49 -7.57
N THR A 513 15.56 25.35 -8.18
CA THR A 513 16.46 25.25 -9.34
C THR A 513 15.81 24.47 -10.45
#